data_AF-A0A2E4DQL1-F1
#
_entry.id   AF-A0A2E4DQL1-F1
#
_cell.length_a   1.000
_cell.length_b   1.000
_cell.length_c   1.000
_cell.angle_alpha   90.00
_cell.angle_beta   90.00
_cell.angle_gamma   90.00
#
_symmetry.space_group_name_H-M   'P 1'
#
loop_
_entity.id
_entity.type
_entity.pdbx_description
1 polymer ?
#
loop_
_entity_poly.entity_id
_entity_poly.type
_entity_poly.pdbx_seq_one_letter_code
_entity_poly.pdbx_strand_id
1 'polypeptide(L)'
;QKSIRISKYALMFIVFTFSAFFFSEIINKKRIHPVQYILIGLAIILFYVLLLSMSEHLSFDISYILSAVAITCTITGYAQGILRNNHFTLTVLGILIILYTYLYIVLQSEDYALIMGSIGLFVVLITVMYITRKIDWYSLDKGSVQ
;
A
#
# COMPACT_ATOMS: atom_id res chain seq x y z
N GLN A 1 15.32 12.96 16.92
CA GLN A 1 14.96 11.59 17.36
C GLN A 1 13.80 10.96 16.56
N LYS A 2 12.74 11.68 16.17
CA LYS A 2 11.65 11.13 15.32
C LYS A 2 12.12 10.68 13.91
N SER A 3 13.00 11.42 13.22
CA SER A 3 13.46 11.06 11.86
C SER A 3 14.31 9.76 11.78
N ILE A 4 15.09 9.45 12.82
CA ILE A 4 15.82 8.16 12.93
C ILE A 4 14.87 6.97 13.11
N ARG A 5 13.67 7.19 13.70
CA ARG A 5 12.65 6.16 13.87
C ARG A 5 11.93 5.84 12.56
N ILE A 6 11.63 6.86 11.75
CA ILE A 6 11.05 6.67 10.40
C ILE A 6 11.93 5.73 9.57
N SER A 7 13.26 5.92 9.62
CA SER A 7 14.21 5.04 8.94
C SER A 7 14.22 3.60 9.45
N LYS A 8 14.03 3.38 10.76
CA LYS A 8 13.90 2.01 11.31
C LYS A 8 12.62 1.30 10.88
N TYR A 9 11.53 2.03 10.64
CA TYR A 9 10.22 1.45 10.29
C TYR A 9 9.89 1.50 8.79
N ALA A 10 10.81 2.01 7.96
CA ALA A 10 10.68 2.11 6.51
C ALA A 10 10.32 0.76 5.85
N LEU A 11 10.98 -0.31 6.30
CA LEU A 11 10.79 -1.65 5.76
C LEU A 11 9.37 -2.17 6.04
N MET A 12 8.84 -1.93 7.25
CA MET A 12 7.45 -2.30 7.58
C MET A 12 6.45 -1.57 6.69
N PHE A 13 6.68 -0.29 6.42
CA PHE A 13 5.85 0.51 5.52
C PHE A 13 5.77 -0.07 4.10
N ILE A 14 6.94 -0.43 3.55
CA ILE A 14 7.04 -0.99 2.20
C ILE A 14 6.26 -2.32 2.13
N VAL A 15 6.49 -3.24 3.08
CA VAL A 15 5.84 -4.56 3.09
C VAL A 15 4.32 -4.42 3.27
N PHE A 16 3.86 -3.54 4.16
CA PHE A 16 2.45 -3.35 4.42
C PHE A 16 1.73 -2.77 3.20
N THR A 17 2.35 -1.80 2.54
CA THR A 17 1.77 -1.17 1.35
C THR A 17 1.74 -2.11 0.16
N PHE A 18 2.81 -2.88 -0.05
CA PHE A 18 2.84 -3.96 -1.04
C PHE A 18 1.71 -4.98 -0.80
N SER A 19 1.52 -5.37 0.47
CA SER A 19 0.48 -6.32 0.82
C SER A 19 -0.93 -5.76 0.59
N ALA A 20 -1.18 -4.50 0.91
CA ALA A 20 -2.46 -3.82 0.63
C ALA A 20 -2.75 -3.77 -0.88
N PHE A 21 -1.74 -3.53 -1.71
CA PHE A 21 -1.88 -3.60 -3.16
C PHE A 21 -2.19 -5.02 -3.65
N PHE A 22 -1.53 -6.02 -3.08
CA PHE A 22 -1.81 -7.43 -3.36
C PHE A 22 -3.28 -7.80 -3.04
N PHE A 23 -3.81 -7.27 -1.93
CA PHE A 23 -5.24 -7.39 -1.60
C PHE A 23 -6.16 -6.79 -2.66
N SER A 24 -5.84 -5.56 -3.11
CA SER A 24 -6.62 -4.87 -4.13
C SER A 24 -6.68 -5.66 -5.44
N GLU A 25 -5.58 -6.27 -5.85
CA GLU A 25 -5.49 -7.10 -7.05
C GLU A 25 -6.41 -8.32 -6.96
N ILE A 26 -6.32 -9.05 -5.85
CA ILE A 26 -7.12 -10.26 -5.64
C ILE A 26 -8.62 -9.95 -5.64
N ILE A 27 -9.03 -8.87 -4.96
CA ILE A 27 -10.44 -8.45 -4.89
C ILE A 27 -10.96 -8.08 -6.28
N ASN A 28 -10.15 -7.37 -7.08
CA ASN A 28 -10.59 -6.90 -8.39
C ASN A 28 -10.53 -7.96 -9.50
N LYS A 29 -9.88 -9.12 -9.29
CA LYS A 29 -9.70 -10.21 -10.28
C LYS A 29 -9.21 -9.76 -11.66
N LYS A 30 -8.66 -8.55 -11.77
CA LYS A 30 -8.13 -7.99 -13.02
C LYS A 30 -6.63 -8.14 -13.00
N ARG A 31 -6.06 -8.69 -14.08
CA ARG A 31 -4.61 -8.71 -14.29
C ARG A 31 -4.12 -7.28 -14.48
N ILE A 32 -3.58 -6.68 -13.43
CA ILE A 32 -2.90 -5.38 -13.49
C ILE A 32 -1.61 -5.60 -14.28
N HIS A 33 -1.30 -4.72 -15.24
CA HIS A 33 -0.08 -4.87 -16.04
C HIS A 33 1.15 -4.72 -15.12
N PRO A 34 2.19 -5.56 -15.23
CA PRO A 34 3.37 -5.51 -14.34
C PRO A 34 4.01 -4.11 -14.21
N VAL A 35 3.93 -3.31 -15.27
CA VAL A 35 4.41 -1.92 -15.32
C VAL A 35 3.67 -1.01 -14.32
N GLN A 36 2.35 -1.17 -14.18
CA GLN A 36 1.54 -0.39 -13.24
C GLN A 36 1.92 -0.71 -11.80
N TYR A 37 2.22 -1.98 -11.52
CA TYR A 37 2.68 -2.43 -10.21
C TYR A 37 4.03 -1.82 -9.83
N ILE A 38 4.97 -1.76 -10.78
CA ILE A 38 6.26 -1.09 -10.58
C ILE A 38 6.07 0.41 -10.33
N LEU A 39 5.21 1.08 -11.10
CA LEU A 39 4.90 2.51 -10.93
C LEU A 39 4.28 2.81 -9.57
N ILE A 40 3.37 1.96 -9.10
CA ILE A 40 2.81 2.04 -7.76
C ILE A 40 3.89 1.82 -6.70
N GLY A 41 4.74 0.80 -6.85
CA GLY A 41 5.90 0.55 -5.99
C GLY A 41 6.80 1.77 -5.87
N LEU A 42 7.05 2.44 -7.00
CA LEU A 42 7.86 3.66 -7.08
C LEU A 42 7.17 4.84 -6.37
N ALA A 43 5.85 4.99 -6.53
CA ALA A 43 5.09 6.00 -5.79
C ALA A 43 5.16 5.80 -4.26
N ILE A 44 5.20 4.54 -3.79
CA ILE A 44 5.33 4.21 -2.37
C ILE A 44 6.73 4.55 -1.86
N ILE A 45 7.77 4.31 -2.65
CA ILE A 45 9.13 4.72 -2.32
C ILE A 45 9.21 6.26 -2.25
N LEU A 46 8.57 6.95 -3.20
CA LEU A 46 8.49 8.42 -3.19
C LEU A 46 7.74 8.97 -1.99
N PHE A 47 6.63 8.34 -1.57
CA PHE A 47 5.94 8.68 -0.33
C PHE A 47 6.90 8.70 0.85
N TYR A 48 7.71 7.65 0.98
CA TYR A 48 8.64 7.50 2.08
C TYR A 48 9.75 8.57 2.04
N VAL A 49 10.32 8.82 0.86
CA VAL A 49 11.36 9.85 0.68
C VAL A 49 10.81 11.25 0.99
N LEU A 50 9.59 11.56 0.53
CA LEU A 50 8.89 12.79 0.84
C LEU A 50 8.62 12.92 2.34
N LEU A 51 8.11 11.87 2.98
CA LEU A 51 7.84 11.86 4.42
C LEU A 51 9.12 12.13 5.21
N LEU A 52 10.21 11.47 4.86
CA LEU A 52 11.49 11.62 5.54
C LEU A 52 12.02 13.05 5.37
N SER A 53 12.11 13.54 4.14
CA SER A 53 12.60 14.89 3.83
C SER A 53 11.73 15.97 4.48
N MET A 54 10.40 15.85 4.41
CA MET A 54 9.50 16.81 5.05
C MET A 54 9.55 16.70 6.58
N SER A 55 9.82 15.52 7.16
CA SER A 55 9.95 15.37 8.62
C SER A 55 11.20 16.04 9.20
N GLU A 56 12.18 16.35 8.35
CA GLU A 56 13.38 17.10 8.78
C GLU A 56 13.09 18.59 8.96
N HIS A 57 12.15 19.13 8.17
CA HIS A 57 11.81 20.56 8.20
C HIS A 57 10.50 20.87 8.95
N LEU A 58 9.57 19.92 9.03
CA LEU A 58 8.22 20.11 9.57
C LEU A 58 7.90 19.10 10.68
N SER A 59 6.85 19.41 11.44
CA SER A 59 6.30 18.47 12.44
C SER A 59 5.80 17.19 11.78
N PHE A 60 6.05 16.04 12.41
CA PHE A 60 5.74 14.72 11.88
C PHE A 60 4.31 14.57 11.36
N ASP A 61 3.31 15.06 12.09
CA ASP A 61 1.90 14.96 11.71
C ASP A 61 1.61 15.70 10.39
N ILE A 62 2.21 16.88 10.20
CA ILE A 62 2.04 17.69 8.98
C ILE A 62 2.76 17.03 7.81
N SER A 63 4.01 16.58 8.02
CA SER A 63 4.79 15.89 6.99
C SER A 63 4.11 14.61 6.51
N TYR A 64 3.45 13.89 7.43
CA TYR A 64 2.66 12.70 7.13
C TYR A 64 1.46 13.00 6.25
N ILE A 65 0.60 13.93 6.69
CA ILE A 65 -0.61 14.29 5.94
C ILE A 65 -0.25 14.83 4.55
N LEU A 66 0.76 15.70 4.45
CA LEU A 66 1.16 16.29 3.18
C LEU A 66 1.67 15.23 2.19
N SER A 67 2.53 14.32 2.66
CA SER A 67 3.07 13.23 1.83
C SER A 67 1.98 12.23 1.44
N ALA A 68 1.07 11.91 2.36
CA ALA A 68 -0.02 10.96 2.12
C ALA A 68 -1.02 11.51 1.10
N VAL A 69 -1.39 12.79 1.22
CA VAL A 69 -2.28 13.47 0.26
C VAL A 69 -1.63 13.56 -1.11
N ALA A 70 -0.36 13.96 -1.19
CA ALA A 70 0.36 14.07 -2.46
C ALA A 70 0.35 12.75 -3.22
N ILE A 71 0.73 11.65 -2.56
CA ILE A 71 0.83 10.33 -3.20
C ILE A 71 -0.54 9.72 -3.47
N THR A 72 -1.50 9.90 -2.58
CA THR A 72 -2.89 9.48 -2.82
C THR A 72 -3.46 10.18 -4.06
N CYS A 73 -3.24 11.50 -4.20
CA CYS A 73 -3.64 12.24 -5.40
C CYS A 73 -2.94 11.73 -6.66
N THR A 74 -1.63 11.48 -6.61
CA THR A 74 -0.88 10.95 -7.76
C THR A 74 -1.40 9.57 -8.18
N ILE A 75 -1.60 8.64 -7.24
CA ILE A 75 -2.10 7.30 -7.54
C ILE A 75 -3.55 7.34 -8.02
N THR A 76 -4.40 8.16 -7.41
CA THR A 76 -5.80 8.31 -7.79
C THR A 76 -5.94 8.93 -9.18
N GLY A 77 -5.18 9.99 -9.46
CA GLY A 77 -5.13 10.64 -10.79
C GLY A 77 -4.62 9.69 -11.87
N TYR A 78 -3.58 8.90 -11.55
CA TYR A 78 -3.07 7.86 -12.45
C TYR A 78 -4.12 6.77 -12.72
N ALA A 79 -4.79 6.28 -11.68
CA ALA A 79 -5.84 5.27 -11.80
C ALA A 79 -7.04 5.76 -12.62
N GLN A 80 -7.44 7.03 -12.43
CA GLN A 80 -8.52 7.66 -13.19
C GLN A 80 -8.17 7.81 -14.68
N GLY A 81 -6.93 8.22 -14.99
CA GLY A 81 -6.47 8.42 -16.37
C GLY A 81 -6.34 7.13 -17.18
N ILE A 82 -5.98 6.02 -16.54
CA ILE A 82 -5.66 4.77 -17.25
C ILE A 82 -6.84 3.81 -17.34
N LEU A 83 -7.64 3.65 -16.29
CA LEU A 83 -8.62 2.55 -16.26
C LEU A 83 -10.03 2.95 -16.71
N ARG A 84 -10.37 4.25 -16.78
CA ARG A 84 -11.71 4.77 -17.15
C ARG A 84 -12.87 4.00 -16.48
N ASN A 85 -12.60 3.41 -15.31
CA ASN A 85 -13.49 2.52 -14.57
C ASN A 85 -13.46 2.91 -13.10
N ASN A 86 -14.47 3.67 -12.68
CA ASN A 86 -14.54 4.25 -11.34
C ASN A 86 -14.50 3.20 -10.21
N HIS A 87 -14.99 1.97 -10.44
CA HIS A 87 -15.04 0.94 -9.39
C HIS A 87 -13.64 0.49 -8.93
N PHE A 88 -12.69 0.40 -9.85
CA PHE A 88 -11.31 0.02 -9.50
C PHE A 88 -10.61 1.15 -8.74
N THR A 89 -10.75 2.38 -9.23
CA THR A 89 -10.19 3.58 -8.59
C THR A 89 -10.71 3.75 -7.17
N LEU A 90 -12.01 3.53 -6.94
CA LEU A 90 -12.62 3.62 -5.61
C LEU A 90 -12.08 2.55 -4.65
N THR A 91 -11.92 1.32 -5.14
CA THR A 91 -11.36 0.22 -4.33
C THR A 91 -9.92 0.51 -3.93
N VAL A 92 -9.08 0.96 -4.87
CA VAL A 92 -7.67 1.30 -4.61
C VAL A 92 -7.57 2.48 -3.63
N LEU A 93 -8.37 3.52 -3.83
CA LEU A 93 -8.40 4.68 -2.95
C LEU A 93 -8.85 4.30 -1.53
N GLY A 94 -9.89 3.47 -1.40
CA GLY A 94 -10.35 2.98 -0.09
C GLY A 94 -9.27 2.18 0.64
N ILE A 95 -8.56 1.29 -0.06
CA ILE A 95 -7.46 0.51 0.50
C ILE A 95 -6.30 1.42 0.93
N LEU A 96 -5.92 2.41 0.12
CA LEU A 96 -4.89 3.40 0.45
C LEU A 96 -5.24 4.21 1.70
N ILE A 97 -6.49 4.65 1.82
CA ILE A 97 -6.95 5.41 3.01
C ILE A 97 -6.87 4.54 4.27
N ILE A 98 -7.37 3.30 4.21
CA ILE A 98 -7.32 2.37 5.36
C ILE A 98 -5.86 2.12 5.75
N LEU A 99 -5.00 1.86 4.77
CA LEU A 99 -3.58 1.63 4.98
C LEU A 99 -2.89 2.83 5.62
N TYR A 100 -3.03 4.02 5.06
CA TYR A 100 -2.39 5.22 5.59
C TYR A 100 -2.98 5.63 6.95
N THR A 101 -4.25 5.34 7.21
CA THR A 101 -4.82 5.55 8.56
C THR A 101 -4.19 4.60 9.56
N TYR A 102 -4.07 3.32 9.22
CA TYR A 102 -3.43 2.32 10.07
C TYR A 102 -1.96 2.68 10.37
N LEU A 103 -1.22 3.07 9.33
CA LEU A 103 0.18 3.44 9.48
C LEU A 103 0.37 4.69 10.34
N TYR A 104 -0.55 5.66 10.27
CA TYR A 104 -0.55 6.83 11.16
C TYR A 104 -0.67 6.41 12.64
N ILE A 105 -1.61 5.50 12.96
CA ILE A 105 -1.81 4.99 14.32
C ILE A 105 -0.55 4.27 14.82
N VAL A 106 0.06 3.44 13.97
CA VAL A 106 1.30 2.72 14.30
C VAL A 106 2.45 3.68 14.58
N LEU A 107 2.61 4.73 13.76
CA LEU A 107 3.66 5.73 13.92
C LEU A 107 3.48 6.62 15.16
N GLN A 108 2.23 6.89 15.55
CA GLN A 108 1.94 7.70 16.73
C GLN A 108 2.20 6.94 18.03
N SER A 109 2.13 5.61 18.00
CA SER A 109 2.40 4.75 19.14
C SER A 109 3.90 4.49 19.32
N GLU A 110 4.60 5.40 20.03
CA GLU A 110 6.06 5.36 20.17
C GLU A 110 6.63 4.04 20.74
N ASP A 111 5.91 3.38 21.66
CA ASP A 111 6.37 2.13 22.31
C ASP A 111 5.81 0.85 21.68
N TYR A 112 4.68 0.92 20.96
CA TYR A 112 4.00 -0.26 20.39
C TYR A 112 4.08 -0.36 18.86
N ALA A 113 4.77 0.55 18.17
CA ALA A 113 4.85 0.58 16.71
C ALA A 113 5.25 -0.78 16.10
N LEU A 114 6.28 -1.43 16.66
CA LEU A 114 6.80 -2.70 16.16
C LEU A 114 5.83 -3.86 16.43
N ILE A 115 5.19 -3.88 17.59
CA ILE A 115 4.18 -4.90 17.96
C ILE A 115 2.93 -4.75 17.10
N MET A 116 2.37 -3.54 17.00
CA MET A 116 1.19 -3.29 16.17
C MET A 116 1.50 -3.63 14.71
N GLY A 117 2.59 -3.12 14.17
CA GLY A 117 2.92 -3.37 12.76
C GLY A 117 3.22 -4.85 12.46
N SER A 118 3.88 -5.59 13.36
CA SER A 118 4.11 -7.03 13.17
C SER A 118 2.83 -7.86 13.25
N ILE A 119 1.92 -7.56 14.19
CA ILE A 119 0.60 -8.21 14.25
C ILE A 119 -0.21 -7.90 12.98
N GLY A 120 -0.21 -6.65 12.52
CA GLY A 120 -0.88 -6.28 11.28
C GLY A 120 -0.31 -7.01 10.07
N LEU A 121 1.01 -7.07 9.93
CA LEU A 121 1.68 -7.82 8.86
C LEU A 121 1.34 -9.32 8.92
N PHE A 122 1.27 -9.89 10.13
CA PHE A 122 0.92 -11.29 10.32
C PHE A 122 -0.52 -11.61 9.90
N VAL A 123 -1.48 -10.77 10.28
CA VAL A 123 -2.90 -10.91 9.87
C VAL A 123 -3.05 -10.78 8.36
N VAL A 124 -2.38 -9.80 7.78
CA VAL A 124 -2.33 -9.58 6.33
C VAL A 124 -1.76 -10.80 5.61
N LEU A 125 -0.63 -11.34 6.08
CA LEU A 125 0.00 -12.53 5.52
C LEU A 125 -0.91 -13.76 5.59
N ILE A 126 -1.52 -14.04 6.75
CA ILE A 126 -2.49 -15.14 6.90
C ILE A 126 -3.62 -14.99 5.90
N THR A 127 -4.18 -13.78 5.82
CA THR A 127 -5.32 -13.52 4.95
C THR A 127 -4.93 -13.70 3.48
N VAL A 128 -3.75 -13.24 3.07
CA VAL A 128 -3.19 -13.50 1.73
C VAL A 128 -3.07 -15.00 1.48
N MET A 129 -2.46 -15.76 2.39
CA MET A 129 -2.26 -17.21 2.24
C MET A 129 -3.59 -17.97 2.12
N TYR A 130 -4.61 -17.58 2.88
CA TYR A 130 -5.93 -18.22 2.82
C TYR A 130 -6.68 -17.88 1.52
N ILE A 131 -6.56 -16.65 1.05
CA ILE A 131 -7.22 -16.23 -0.18
C ILE A 131 -6.52 -16.84 -1.39
N THR A 132 -5.18 -16.85 -1.46
CA THR A 132 -4.44 -17.48 -2.56
C THR A 132 -4.75 -18.97 -2.67
N ARG A 133 -5.04 -19.66 -1.55
CA ARG A 133 -5.51 -21.05 -1.56
C ARG A 133 -6.83 -21.26 -2.33
N LYS A 134 -7.70 -20.25 -2.39
CA LYS A 134 -8.96 -20.31 -3.15
C LYS A 134 -8.83 -19.85 -4.59
N ILE A 135 -7.67 -19.34 -5.01
CA ILE A 135 -7.44 -18.94 -6.38
C ILE A 135 -6.93 -20.17 -7.14
N ASP A 136 -7.83 -20.76 -7.92
CA ASP A 136 -7.51 -21.88 -8.79
C ASP A 136 -6.68 -21.37 -9.99
N TRP A 137 -5.37 -21.29 -9.80
CA TRP A 137 -4.41 -20.81 -10.80
C TRP A 137 -4.40 -21.68 -12.07
N TYR A 138 -4.86 -22.93 -11.96
CA TYR A 138 -4.78 -23.95 -12.99
C TYR A 138 -5.96 -23.97 -13.97
N SER A 139 -7.08 -23.32 -13.65
CA SER A 139 -8.22 -23.21 -14.59
C SER A 139 -8.03 -22.12 -15.65
N LEU A 140 -6.97 -21.30 -15.55
CA LEU A 140 -6.60 -20.28 -16.55
C LEU A 140 -5.73 -20.81 -17.71
N ASP A 141 -5.28 -22.07 -17.66
CA ASP A 141 -4.42 -22.68 -18.70
C ASP A 141 -5.17 -23.61 -19.67
N LYS A 142 -6.44 -23.95 -19.39
CA LYS A 142 -7.24 -24.88 -20.22
C LYS A 142 -8.16 -24.20 -21.25
N GLY A 143 -7.91 -22.93 -21.58
CA GLY A 143 -8.73 -22.16 -22.53
C GLY A 143 -8.16 -21.99 -23.93
N SER A 144 -6.97 -22.54 -24.23
CA SER A 144 -6.28 -22.36 -25.53
C SER A 144 -6.13 -23.66 -26.34
N VAL A 145 -6.77 -24.75 -25.92
CA VAL A 145 -6.82 -25.99 -26.71
C VAL A 145 -8.26 -26.51 -26.76
N GLN A 146 -9.05 -25.90 -27.64
CA GLN A 146 -10.14 -26.57 -28.37
C GLN A 146 -10.46 -25.78 -29.63
#